data_AF-Q2SAQ1-F1
#
_entry.id   AF-Q2SAQ1-F1
#
_cell.length_a   1.000
_cell.length_b   1.000
_cell.length_c   1.000
_cell.angle_alpha   90.00
_cell.angle_beta   90.00
_cell.angle_gamma   90.00
#
_symmetry.space_group_name_H-M   'P 1'
#
loop_
_entity.id
_entity.type
_entity.pdbx_description
1 polymer ?
#
loop_
_entity_poly.entity_id
_entity_poly.type
_entity_poly.pdbx_seq_one_letter_code
_entity_poly.pdbx_strand_id
1 'polypeptide(L)'
;MFWVPWEGPKKGNARCSMAVLWDRESVAKPTITYVPSTVESCRGLIFGKFSVGRKNFNLANYHGFGEDRIVEAIRYMKVHSGQAVRWMIFGDFNFEGASAEGGVKESERVQILRSGQVTRPASGKELDYGFASLEGLEKNGAVALDNGGQSDHLPVIASVSLTRA
;
A
#
# COMPACT_ATOMS: atom_id res chain seq x y z
N MET A 1 -3.69 15.05 5.26
CA MET A 1 -3.95 14.57 3.89
C MET A 1 -2.86 15.09 2.97
N PHE A 2 -2.34 14.21 2.13
CA PHE A 2 -1.51 14.52 0.97
C PHE A 2 -2.19 13.87 -0.24
N TRP A 3 -2.29 14.61 -1.34
CA TRP A 3 -3.04 14.20 -2.52
C TRP A 3 -2.22 14.53 -3.77
N VAL A 4 -2.16 13.57 -4.69
CA VAL A 4 -1.49 13.72 -5.97
C VAL A 4 -2.55 13.57 -7.06
N PRO A 5 -2.86 14.64 -7.81
CA PRO A 5 -3.68 14.49 -9.01
C PRO A 5 -2.95 13.60 -10.00
N TRP A 6 -3.65 12.61 -10.56
CA TRP A 6 -3.14 11.86 -11.69
C TRP A 6 -4.02 12.12 -12.91
N GLU A 7 -3.45 12.81 -13.89
CA GLU A 7 -4.14 13.12 -15.15
C GLU A 7 -3.94 12.05 -16.22
N GLY A 8 -3.04 11.08 -15.97
CA GLY A 8 -2.66 10.07 -16.95
C GLY A 8 -2.14 10.65 -18.27
N PRO A 9 -2.05 9.83 -19.33
CA PRO A 9 -1.66 10.30 -20.66
C PRO A 9 -2.75 11.14 -21.36
N LYS A 10 -3.99 11.14 -20.86
CA LYS A 10 -5.10 11.94 -21.39
C LYS A 10 -5.49 13.03 -20.39
N LYS A 11 -4.88 14.21 -20.56
CA LYS A 11 -5.11 15.41 -19.72
C LYS A 11 -6.60 15.66 -19.45
N GLY A 12 -6.93 15.99 -18.20
CA GLY A 12 -8.28 16.42 -17.79
C GLY A 12 -9.19 15.34 -17.18
N ASN A 13 -8.70 14.12 -16.91
CA ASN A 13 -9.49 13.07 -16.26
C ASN A 13 -8.77 12.52 -15.01
N ALA A 14 -9.02 13.13 -13.84
CA ALA A 14 -8.36 12.82 -12.57
C ALA A 14 -8.79 11.49 -11.90
N ARG A 15 -9.22 10.49 -12.69
CA ARG A 15 -9.85 9.24 -12.24
C ARG A 15 -8.97 8.31 -11.41
N CYS A 16 -7.66 8.57 -11.36
CA CYS A 16 -6.74 7.72 -10.63
C CYS A 16 -5.79 8.48 -9.71
N SER A 17 -6.25 9.64 -9.23
CA SER A 17 -5.52 10.40 -8.23
C SER A 17 -5.31 9.56 -6.96
N MET A 18 -4.17 9.75 -6.31
CA MET A 18 -3.78 8.99 -5.13
C MET A 18 -3.75 9.88 -3.90
N ALA A 19 -4.06 9.32 -2.74
CA ALA A 19 -4.09 10.07 -1.49
C ALA A 19 -3.56 9.24 -0.33
N VAL A 20 -2.96 9.94 0.64
CA VAL A 20 -2.72 9.39 1.97
C VAL A 20 -3.34 10.32 2.99
N LEU A 21 -4.17 9.73 3.85
CA LEU A 21 -4.80 10.40 4.97
C LEU A 21 -4.21 9.85 6.28
N TRP A 22 -4.15 10.70 7.29
CA TRP A 22 -3.71 10.34 8.63
C TRP A 22 -4.49 11.14 9.65
N ASP A 23 -4.70 10.53 10.81
CA ASP A 23 -5.25 11.22 11.96
C ASP A 23 -4.20 12.18 12.53
N ARG A 24 -4.54 13.46 12.62
CA ARG A 24 -3.62 14.50 13.09
C ARG A 24 -3.43 14.48 14.61
N GLU A 25 -4.33 13.83 15.35
CA GLU A 25 -4.23 13.71 16.80
C GLU A 25 -3.23 12.62 17.19
N SER A 26 -3.25 11.49 16.47
CA SER A 26 -2.39 10.33 16.76
C SER A 26 -1.06 10.33 16.02
N VAL A 27 -0.97 11.00 14.87
CA VAL A 27 0.17 10.92 13.96
C VAL A 27 0.81 12.30 13.78
N ALA A 28 2.08 12.42 14.16
CA ALA A 28 2.87 13.63 13.92
C ALA A 28 2.92 13.91 12.41
N LYS A 29 2.96 15.19 12.01
CA LYS A 29 2.93 15.59 10.59
C LYS A 29 4.00 14.81 9.80
N PRO A 30 3.59 13.92 8.88
CA PRO A 30 4.51 13.06 8.17
C PRO A 30 5.26 13.83 7.08
N THR A 31 6.44 13.34 6.74
CA THR A 31 7.14 13.74 5.50
C THR A 31 6.63 12.83 4.39
N ILE A 32 5.99 13.40 3.37
CA ILE A 32 5.39 12.65 2.27
C ILE A 32 5.98 13.13 0.94
N THR A 33 6.32 12.18 0.08
CA THR A 33 6.92 12.39 -1.25
C THR A 33 6.17 11.54 -2.27
N TYR A 34 5.86 12.14 -3.42
CA TYR A 34 5.44 11.37 -4.59
C TYR A 34 6.67 10.87 -5.36
N VAL A 35 6.68 9.58 -5.67
CA VAL A 35 7.73 8.90 -6.42
C VAL A 35 7.14 8.53 -7.77
N PRO A 36 7.46 9.24 -8.86
CA PRO A 36 6.92 8.95 -10.17
C PRO A 36 7.27 7.53 -10.63
N SER A 37 6.40 6.90 -11.41
CA SER A 37 6.75 5.65 -12.09
C SER A 37 7.74 5.94 -13.22
N THR A 38 8.65 5.00 -13.48
CA THR A 38 9.49 4.99 -14.68
C THR A 38 8.72 4.56 -15.93
N VAL A 39 7.48 4.09 -15.78
CA VAL A 39 6.59 3.69 -16.88
C VAL A 39 5.45 4.68 -17.00
N GLU A 40 5.32 5.27 -18.20
CA GLU A 40 4.35 6.33 -18.50
C GLU A 40 2.89 5.94 -18.24
N SER A 41 2.54 4.66 -18.38
CA SER A 41 1.19 4.13 -18.14
C SER A 41 0.92 3.70 -16.68
N CYS A 42 1.95 3.68 -15.83
CA CYS A 42 1.84 3.25 -14.44
C CYS A 42 1.83 4.45 -13.49
N ARG A 43 1.14 4.28 -12.36
CA ARG A 43 1.11 5.30 -11.32
C ARG A 43 2.37 5.19 -10.48
N GLY A 44 2.82 6.32 -9.97
CA GLY A 44 3.88 6.37 -8.98
C GLY A 44 3.44 5.83 -7.63
N LEU A 45 4.33 5.97 -6.65
CA LEU A 45 4.10 5.64 -5.25
C LEU A 45 3.94 6.94 -4.45
N ILE A 46 2.97 7.04 -3.54
CA ILE A 46 3.03 8.06 -2.48
C ILE A 46 3.74 7.42 -1.30
N PHE A 47 4.99 7.82 -1.06
CA PHE A 47 5.80 7.36 0.06
C PHE A 47 5.76 8.37 1.21
N GLY A 48 5.64 7.91 2.44
CA GLY A 48 5.75 8.79 3.60
C GLY A 48 6.42 8.16 4.81
N LYS A 49 7.03 9.02 5.62
CA LYS A 49 7.62 8.70 6.92
C LYS A 49 6.67 9.18 8.01
N PHE A 50 6.22 8.27 8.86
CA PHE A 50 5.19 8.47 9.85
C PHE A 50 5.71 8.15 11.26
N SER A 51 5.09 8.79 12.26
CA SER A 51 5.41 8.58 13.66
C SER A 51 4.15 8.60 14.51
N VAL A 52 3.97 7.57 15.35
CA VAL A 52 2.93 7.47 16.37
C VAL A 52 3.60 7.38 17.72
N GLY A 53 3.44 8.41 18.55
CA GLY A 53 4.27 8.59 19.75
C GLY A 53 5.76 8.59 19.40
N ARG A 54 6.53 7.68 20.00
CA ARG A 54 7.98 7.51 19.74
C ARG A 54 8.31 6.47 18.66
N LYS A 55 7.30 5.86 18.03
CA LYS A 55 7.50 4.78 17.05
C LYS A 55 7.43 5.34 15.64
N ASN A 56 8.49 5.14 14.86
CA ASN A 56 8.55 5.50 13.44
C ASN A 56 8.22 4.30 12.56
N PHE A 57 7.58 4.57 11.42
CA PHE A 57 7.33 3.61 10.35
C PHE A 57 7.20 4.33 9.01
N ASN A 58 7.41 3.61 7.92
CA ASN A 58 7.18 4.11 6.58
C ASN A 58 5.89 3.50 6.02
N LEU A 59 5.13 4.29 5.28
CA LEU A 59 3.92 3.84 4.61
C LEU A 59 3.98 4.29 3.17
N ALA A 60 3.50 3.45 2.26
CA ALA A 60 3.27 3.84 0.90
C ALA A 60 1.89 3.47 0.39
N ASN A 61 1.29 4.37 -0.39
CA ASN A 61 0.12 4.08 -1.20
C ASN A 61 0.55 3.74 -2.62
N TYR A 62 0.03 2.64 -3.14
CA TYR A 62 0.32 2.08 -4.45
C TYR A 62 -0.97 1.90 -5.25
N HIS A 63 -0.89 2.05 -6.57
CA HIS A 63 -1.99 1.66 -7.45
C HIS A 63 -1.44 1.29 -8.83
N GLY A 64 -1.21 0.01 -9.06
CA GLY A 64 -0.53 -0.48 -10.26
C GLY A 64 -0.99 -1.87 -10.65
N PHE A 65 -0.31 -2.45 -11.63
CA PHE A 65 -0.59 -3.77 -12.17
C PHE A 65 0.72 -4.52 -12.44
N GLY A 66 0.68 -5.85 -12.29
CA GLY A 66 1.77 -6.75 -12.65
C GLY A 66 2.80 -6.96 -11.54
N GLU A 67 3.21 -8.21 -11.39
CA GLU A 67 4.12 -8.69 -10.34
C GLU A 67 5.43 -7.88 -10.27
N ASP A 68 6.08 -7.65 -11.41
CA ASP A 68 7.36 -6.92 -11.49
C ASP A 68 7.27 -5.51 -10.87
N ARG A 69 6.11 -4.86 -10.97
CA ARG A 69 5.89 -3.50 -10.45
C ARG A 69 5.64 -3.50 -8.96
N ILE A 70 5.05 -4.56 -8.44
CA ILE A 70 4.94 -4.79 -7.00
C ILE A 70 6.34 -4.98 -6.41
N VAL A 71 7.16 -5.81 -7.07
CA VAL A 71 8.55 -6.06 -6.68
C VAL A 71 9.38 -4.77 -6.70
N GLU A 72 9.24 -3.94 -7.74
CA GLU A 72 9.90 -2.63 -7.83
C GLU A 72 9.52 -1.72 -6.65
N ALA A 73 8.23 -1.64 -6.32
CA ALA A 73 7.76 -0.84 -5.18
C ALA A 73 8.29 -1.38 -3.84
N ILE A 74 8.31 -2.70 -3.64
CA ILE A 74 8.88 -3.33 -2.44
C ILE A 74 10.37 -3.01 -2.31
N ARG A 75 11.13 -3.12 -3.39
CA ARG A 75 12.57 -2.80 -3.41
C ARG A 75 12.80 -1.32 -3.11
N TYR A 76 11.98 -0.43 -3.65
CA TYR A 76 12.00 0.98 -3.31
C TYR A 76 11.81 1.18 -1.79
N MET A 77 10.80 0.54 -1.19
CA MET A 77 10.58 0.64 0.25
C MET A 77 11.79 0.16 1.05
N LYS A 78 12.38 -0.98 0.70
CA LYS A 78 13.56 -1.53 1.40
C LYS A 78 14.75 -0.56 1.37
N VAL A 79 15.02 0.07 0.23
CA VAL A 79 16.14 1.00 0.07
C VAL A 79 15.87 2.31 0.83
N HIS A 80 14.67 2.86 0.74
CA HIS A 80 14.37 4.22 1.21
C HIS A 80 13.83 4.32 2.65
N SER A 81 13.50 3.18 3.27
CA SER A 81 12.99 3.17 4.65
C SER A 81 14.05 3.51 5.71
N GLY A 82 15.35 3.36 5.41
CA GLY A 82 16.43 3.63 6.37
C GLY A 82 16.26 2.86 7.69
N GLN A 83 16.82 3.36 8.80
CA GLN A 83 16.76 2.71 10.14
C GLN A 83 15.35 2.32 10.64
N ALA A 84 14.28 2.79 9.99
CA ALA A 84 12.94 2.27 10.19
C ALA A 84 12.74 0.99 9.38
N VAL A 85 13.16 -0.14 9.94
CA VAL A 85 12.92 -1.50 9.40
C VAL A 85 11.42 -1.84 9.28
N ARG A 86 10.54 -0.92 9.67
CA ARG A 86 9.09 -1.00 9.65
C ARG A 86 8.57 -0.23 8.45
N TRP A 87 8.12 -0.96 7.45
CA TRP A 87 7.47 -0.34 6.31
C TRP A 87 6.27 -1.16 5.87
N MET A 88 5.30 -0.47 5.28
CA MET A 88 4.12 -1.06 4.69
C MET A 88 3.80 -0.39 3.35
N ILE A 89 3.28 -1.16 2.41
CA ILE A 89 2.69 -0.68 1.15
C ILE A 89 1.25 -1.17 1.12
N PHE A 90 0.30 -0.29 0.83
CA PHE A 90 -1.11 -0.64 0.65
C PHE A 90 -1.67 -0.06 -0.64
N GLY A 91 -2.62 -0.76 -1.22
CA GLY A 91 -3.36 -0.26 -2.37
C GLY A 91 -4.02 -1.34 -3.20
N ASP A 92 -4.48 -0.92 -4.37
CA ASP A 92 -4.95 -1.80 -5.44
C ASP A 92 -3.74 -2.25 -6.28
N PHE A 93 -3.39 -3.52 -6.17
CA PHE A 93 -2.27 -4.11 -6.89
C PHE A 93 -2.64 -4.67 -8.26
N ASN A 94 -3.94 -4.72 -8.61
CA ASN A 94 -4.47 -5.39 -9.81
C ASN A 94 -3.82 -6.77 -10.07
N PHE A 95 -3.46 -7.46 -8.99
CA PHE A 95 -2.81 -8.76 -8.99
C PHE A 95 -3.40 -9.58 -7.85
N GLU A 96 -3.67 -10.86 -8.09
CA GLU A 96 -4.38 -11.67 -7.10
C GLU A 96 -3.51 -11.89 -5.85
N GLY A 97 -4.05 -11.54 -4.69
CA GLY A 97 -3.32 -11.66 -3.42
C GLY A 97 -2.80 -13.08 -3.15
N ALA A 98 -3.55 -14.12 -3.56
CA ALA A 98 -3.14 -15.52 -3.44
C ALA A 98 -1.91 -15.83 -4.30
N SER A 99 -1.83 -15.27 -5.50
CA SER A 99 -0.67 -15.41 -6.37
C SER A 99 0.55 -14.65 -5.81
N ALA A 100 0.33 -13.46 -5.23
CA ALA A 100 1.40 -12.70 -4.57
C ALA A 100 2.00 -13.43 -3.37
N GLU A 101 1.22 -14.26 -2.68
CA GLU A 101 1.70 -15.05 -1.55
C GLU A 101 2.67 -16.16 -1.95
N GLY A 102 2.51 -16.76 -3.14
CA GLY A 102 3.43 -17.77 -3.66
C GLY A 102 4.66 -17.20 -4.38
N GLY A 103 4.55 -16.05 -5.04
CA GLY A 103 5.66 -15.45 -5.81
C GLY A 103 6.38 -14.33 -5.08
N VAL A 104 5.70 -13.20 -4.91
CA VAL A 104 6.28 -11.96 -4.36
C VAL A 104 6.71 -12.11 -2.90
N LYS A 105 5.87 -12.73 -2.07
CA LYS A 105 6.16 -12.90 -0.64
C LYS A 105 7.46 -13.67 -0.40
N GLU A 106 7.65 -14.76 -1.13
CA GLU A 106 8.82 -15.63 -1.01
C GLU A 106 10.07 -14.96 -1.58
N SER A 107 9.98 -14.44 -2.81
CA SER A 107 11.12 -13.82 -3.51
C SER A 107 11.61 -12.55 -2.81
N GLU A 108 10.72 -11.74 -2.27
CA GLU A 108 11.07 -10.49 -1.62
C GLU A 108 11.17 -10.61 -0.08
N ARG A 109 10.88 -11.77 0.52
CA ARG A 109 10.93 -11.99 1.98
C ARG A 109 10.16 -10.90 2.74
N VAL A 110 8.85 -10.85 2.52
CA VAL A 110 7.94 -9.85 3.11
C VAL A 110 6.74 -10.53 3.79
N GLN A 111 6.03 -9.80 4.65
CA GLN A 111 4.70 -10.19 5.10
C GLN A 111 3.66 -9.70 4.09
N ILE A 112 2.55 -10.43 3.98
CA ILE A 112 1.40 -10.00 3.19
C ILE A 112 0.18 -9.75 4.09
N LEU A 113 -0.34 -8.53 4.03
CA LEU A 113 -1.46 -8.02 4.80
C LEU A 113 -2.76 -8.20 4.00
N ARG A 114 -3.14 -9.45 3.79
CA ARG A 114 -4.35 -9.87 3.08
C ARG A 114 -5.53 -10.09 4.00
N SER A 115 -6.72 -9.83 3.46
CA SER A 115 -8.01 -10.16 4.06
C SER A 115 -8.42 -11.61 3.79
N GLY A 116 -7.95 -12.19 2.68
CA GLY A 116 -8.40 -13.49 2.18
C GLY A 116 -9.81 -13.46 1.59
N GLN A 117 -10.36 -12.27 1.37
CA GLN A 117 -11.71 -12.04 0.84
C GLN A 117 -11.63 -11.35 -0.51
N VAL A 118 -12.65 -11.55 -1.34
CA VAL A 118 -12.80 -10.82 -2.60
C VAL A 118 -12.93 -9.32 -2.30
N THR A 119 -12.04 -8.50 -2.85
CA THR A 119 -12.09 -7.04 -2.71
C THR A 119 -12.67 -6.38 -3.95
N ARG A 120 -12.76 -7.08 -5.08
CA ARG A 120 -13.43 -6.60 -6.28
C ARG A 120 -14.51 -7.59 -6.75
N PRO A 121 -15.77 -7.45 -6.29
CA PRO A 121 -16.84 -8.43 -6.50
C PRO A 121 -17.08 -8.80 -7.96
N ALA A 122 -17.05 -7.81 -8.87
CA ALA A 122 -17.29 -8.03 -10.30
C ALA A 122 -16.28 -9.00 -10.95
N SER A 123 -15.05 -9.05 -10.43
CA SER A 123 -14.02 -9.99 -10.91
C SER A 123 -13.86 -11.23 -10.03
N GLY A 124 -14.45 -11.25 -8.84
CA GLY A 124 -14.25 -12.34 -7.87
C GLY A 124 -12.82 -12.46 -7.33
N LYS A 125 -12.06 -11.36 -7.31
CA LYS A 125 -10.61 -11.33 -7.00
C LYS A 125 -10.29 -10.53 -5.74
N GLU A 126 -9.23 -10.91 -5.02
CA GLU A 126 -8.60 -10.08 -3.98
C GLU A 126 -7.47 -9.27 -4.63
N LEU A 127 -7.73 -8.00 -4.92
CA LEU A 127 -6.79 -7.09 -5.59
C LEU A 127 -6.25 -6.00 -4.64
N ASP A 128 -6.94 -5.79 -3.52
CA ASP A 128 -6.62 -4.76 -2.53
C ASP A 128 -6.06 -5.42 -1.29
N TYR A 129 -4.81 -5.13 -0.94
CA TYR A 129 -4.14 -5.70 0.23
C TYR A 129 -2.92 -4.84 0.59
N GLY A 130 -1.97 -5.39 1.35
CA GLY A 130 -0.69 -4.74 1.57
C GLY A 130 0.49 -5.69 1.69
N PHE A 131 1.69 -5.13 1.61
CA PHE A 131 2.95 -5.79 1.93
C PHE A 131 3.61 -5.08 3.08
N ALA A 132 4.34 -5.82 3.91
CA ALA A 132 5.04 -5.25 5.04
C ALA A 132 6.41 -5.88 5.25
N SER A 133 7.30 -5.15 5.91
CA SER A 133 8.56 -5.69 6.39
C SER A 133 8.35 -6.89 7.32
N LEU A 134 9.26 -7.87 7.30
CA LEU A 134 9.26 -8.98 8.27
C LEU A 134 9.60 -8.51 9.69
N GLU A 135 10.43 -7.47 9.82
CA GLU A 135 10.93 -6.99 11.10
C GLU A 135 10.17 -5.77 11.61
N GLY A 136 10.05 -5.69 12.94
CA GLY A 136 9.46 -4.55 13.65
C GLY A 136 7.94 -4.40 13.49
N LEU A 137 7.28 -5.33 12.80
CA LEU A 137 5.84 -5.37 12.55
C LEU A 137 5.29 -6.75 12.84
N GLU A 138 4.21 -6.81 13.62
CA GLU A 138 3.42 -8.02 13.82
C GLU A 138 2.05 -7.81 13.19
N LYS A 139 1.64 -8.71 12.28
CA LYS A 139 0.32 -8.69 11.67
C LYS A 139 -0.73 -9.14 12.69
N ASN A 140 -1.70 -8.28 12.99
CA ASN A 140 -2.84 -8.64 13.85
C ASN A 140 -4.02 -9.17 13.02
N GLY A 141 -4.17 -8.71 11.77
CA GLY A 141 -5.22 -9.15 10.86
C GLY A 141 -5.52 -8.14 9.76
N ALA A 142 -6.30 -8.56 8.77
CA ALA A 142 -6.91 -7.65 7.82
C ALA A 142 -8.30 -8.18 7.42
N VAL A 143 -9.20 -7.26 7.08
CA VAL A 143 -10.59 -7.57 6.74
C VAL A 143 -11.06 -6.67 5.59
N ALA A 144 -11.76 -7.26 4.63
CA ALA A 144 -12.48 -6.51 3.60
C ALA A 144 -13.88 -6.18 4.14
N LEU A 145 -14.29 -4.91 4.01
CA LEU A 145 -15.60 -4.47 4.49
C LEU A 145 -16.53 -4.21 3.31
N ASP A 146 -17.67 -4.90 3.30
CA ASP A 146 -18.79 -4.46 2.48
C ASP A 146 -19.42 -3.22 3.13
N ASN A 147 -19.35 -2.10 2.42
CA ASN A 147 -19.88 -0.82 2.87
C ASN A 147 -21.09 -0.36 2.05
N GLY A 148 -21.62 -1.19 1.14
CA GLY A 148 -22.72 -0.83 0.24
C GLY A 148 -22.43 0.39 -0.66
N GLY A 149 -21.15 0.71 -0.84
CA GLY A 149 -20.70 1.91 -1.54
C GLY A 149 -20.84 1.84 -3.06
N GLN A 150 -20.61 3.00 -3.71
CA GLN A 150 -20.62 3.12 -5.18
C GLN A 150 -19.33 2.61 -5.86
N SER A 151 -18.33 2.21 -5.09
CA SER A 151 -17.06 1.66 -5.59
C SER A 151 -17.24 0.19 -5.95
N ASP A 152 -16.67 -0.25 -7.06
CA ASP A 152 -16.57 -1.68 -7.40
C ASP A 152 -15.47 -2.41 -6.61
N HIS A 153 -14.70 -1.67 -5.80
CA HIS A 153 -13.75 -2.20 -4.82
C HIS A 153 -14.26 -2.01 -3.39
N LEU A 154 -14.06 -3.03 -2.56
CA LEU A 154 -14.30 -3.04 -1.12
C LEU A 154 -13.07 -2.52 -0.37
N PRO A 155 -13.22 -1.62 0.62
CA PRO A 155 -12.10 -1.20 1.45
C PRO A 155 -11.56 -2.35 2.29
N VAL A 156 -10.25 -2.36 2.47
CA VAL A 156 -9.54 -3.30 3.35
C VAL A 156 -8.98 -2.55 4.55
N ILE A 157 -9.30 -3.02 5.75
CA ILE A 157 -8.71 -2.54 7.00
C ILE A 157 -7.66 -3.55 7.42
N ALA A 158 -6.42 -3.11 7.60
CA ALA A 158 -5.35 -3.91 8.16
C ALA A 158 -4.91 -3.35 9.51
N SER A 159 -4.68 -4.24 10.48
CA SER A 159 -4.14 -3.92 11.79
C SER A 159 -2.78 -4.57 11.96
N VAL A 160 -1.82 -3.77 12.42
CA VAL A 160 -0.47 -4.22 12.73
C VAL A 160 -0.02 -3.63 14.06
N SER A 161 0.80 -4.39 14.77
CA SER A 161 1.48 -3.94 15.98
C SER A 161 2.90 -3.54 15.64
N LEU A 162 3.28 -2.31 16.01
CA LEU A 162 4.67 -1.88 15.92
C LEU A 162 5.44 -2.47 17.12
N THR A 163 6.23 -3.50 16.88
CA THR A 163 7.04 -4.15 17.93
C THR A 163 8.27 -3.31 18.24
N ARG A 164 8.93 -3.52 19.39
CA ARG A 164 10.24 -2.89 19.65
C ARG A 164 11.26 -3.56 18.71
N ALA A 165 12.09 -2.71 18.07
CA ALA A 165 13.29 -3.21 17.41
C ALA A 165 14.31 -3.59 18.48
#